data_AF-A0A9D8GT44-F1
#
_entry.id   AF-A0A9D8GT44-F1
#
_cell.length_a   1.000
_cell.length_b   1.000
_cell.length_c   1.000
_cell.angle_alpha   90.00
_cell.angle_beta   90.00
_cell.angle_gamma   90.00
#
_symmetry.space_group_name_H-M   'P 1'
#
loop_
_entity.id
_entity.type
_entity.pdbx_description
1 polymer ?
#
loop_
_entity_poly.entity_id
_entity_poly.type
_entity_poly.pdbx_seq_one_letter_code
_entity_poly.pdbx_strand_id
1 'polypeptide(L)'
;MTTTIAIENGGFAINGAPTYAGRSWKGHRIEGLLFNSRMANAIADDDNPATRGAWSYADGDWDAERSTREFIAALPAYRAHGLLAVCINIQGGSPQGYSWHQPWKIGGFA
;
A
#
# COMPACT_ATOMS: atom_id res chain seq x y z
N MET A 1 4.33 22.64 -6.71
CA MET A 1 2.95 22.75 -6.19
C MET A 1 2.81 21.77 -5.05
N THR A 2 2.15 22.15 -3.96
CA THR A 2 1.92 21.29 -2.80
C THR A 2 0.58 20.59 -2.97
N THR A 3 0.54 19.26 -2.86
CA THR A 3 -0.70 18.50 -2.79
C THR A 3 -1.31 18.69 -1.40
N THR A 4 -2.59 19.07 -1.32
CA THR A 4 -3.31 19.20 -0.05
C THR A 4 -4.38 18.12 0.09
N ILE A 5 -4.55 17.61 1.31
CA ILE A 5 -5.57 16.63 1.67
C ILE A 5 -6.40 17.23 2.81
N ALA A 6 -7.73 17.13 2.70
CA ALA A 6 -8.66 17.58 3.73
C ALA A 6 -9.79 16.56 3.93
N ILE A 7 -10.47 16.66 5.06
CA ILE A 7 -11.76 15.98 5.32
C ILE A 7 -12.82 17.07 5.42
N GLU A 8 -13.76 17.07 4.49
CA GLU A 8 -14.80 18.09 4.35
C GLU A 8 -16.15 17.39 4.15
N ASN A 9 -17.19 17.83 4.86
CA ASN A 9 -18.55 17.31 4.74
C ASN A 9 -18.63 15.76 4.82
N GLY A 10 -17.79 15.17 5.67
CA GLY A 10 -17.72 13.72 5.88
C GLY A 10 -17.00 12.92 4.79
N GLY A 11 -16.24 13.57 3.90
CA GLY A 11 -15.48 12.91 2.83
C GLY A 11 -14.08 13.49 2.62
N PHE A 12 -13.23 12.75 1.92
CA PHE A 12 -11.87 13.18 1.57
C PHE A 12 -11.86 14.11 0.35
N ALA A 13 -11.09 15.18 0.44
CA ALA A 13 -10.79 16.09 -0.65
C ALA A 13 -9.29 16.13 -0.95
N ILE A 14 -8.94 16.20 -2.24
CA ILE A 14 -7.57 16.39 -2.73
C ILE A 14 -7.56 17.70 -3.52
N ASN A 15 -6.71 18.64 -3.12
CA ASN A 15 -6.62 19.97 -3.74
C ASN A 15 -7.97 20.70 -3.80
N GLY A 16 -8.77 20.58 -2.74
CA GLY A 16 -10.10 21.21 -2.63
C GLY A 16 -11.22 20.53 -3.43
N ALA A 17 -10.94 19.45 -4.16
CA ALA A 17 -11.94 18.68 -4.87
C ALA A 17 -12.26 17.37 -4.13
N PRO A 18 -13.54 16.99 -3.97
CA PRO A 18 -13.88 15.71 -3.36
C PRO A 18 -13.34 14.55 -4.21
N THR A 19 -12.79 13.54 -3.53
CA THR A 19 -12.41 12.27 -4.16
C THR A 19 -13.62 11.65 -4.85
N TYR A 20 -13.44 11.11 -6.05
CA TYR A 20 -14.51 10.50 -6.86
C TYR A 20 -15.76 11.40 -7.03
N ALA A 21 -15.56 12.71 -7.26
CA ALA A 21 -16.64 13.69 -7.46
C ALA A 21 -17.81 13.18 -8.32
N GLY A 22 -19.03 13.32 -7.81
CA GLY A 22 -20.27 12.92 -8.48
C GLY A 22 -20.50 11.42 -8.65
N ARG A 23 -19.61 10.54 -8.15
CA ARG A 23 -19.76 9.09 -8.32
C ARG A 23 -20.67 8.46 -7.27
N SER A 24 -21.48 7.50 -7.74
CA SER A 24 -22.30 6.61 -6.92
C SER A 24 -22.27 5.19 -7.48
N TRP A 25 -22.55 4.19 -6.65
CA TRP A 25 -22.66 2.79 -7.05
C TRP A 25 -23.79 2.12 -6.27
N LYS A 26 -24.74 1.51 -6.98
CA LYS A 26 -25.93 0.85 -6.38
C LYS A 26 -26.68 1.72 -5.35
N GLY A 27 -26.81 3.02 -5.62
CA GLY A 27 -27.47 3.97 -4.72
C GLY A 27 -26.60 4.45 -3.54
N HIS A 28 -25.37 3.95 -3.40
CA HIS A 28 -24.43 4.41 -2.38
C HIS A 28 -23.50 5.49 -2.95
N ARG A 29 -23.26 6.54 -2.14
CA ARG A 29 -22.32 7.61 -2.46
C ARG A 29 -20.89 7.06 -2.47
N ILE A 30 -20.18 7.26 -3.58
CA ILE A 30 -18.72 6.97 -3.69
C ILE A 30 -17.90 8.26 -3.51
N GLU A 31 -18.48 9.40 -3.88
CA GLU A 31 -17.88 10.70 -3.63
C GLU A 31 -17.46 10.86 -2.17
N GLY A 32 -16.22 11.32 -1.96
CA GLY A 32 -15.64 11.52 -0.64
C GLY A 32 -15.07 10.25 0.00
N LEU A 33 -15.25 9.07 -0.60
CA LEU A 33 -14.57 7.86 -0.11
C LEU A 33 -13.08 7.87 -0.51
N LEU A 34 -12.27 7.11 0.23
CA LEU A 34 -10.85 6.91 -0.08
C LEU A 34 -10.57 5.42 -0.30
N PHE A 35 -10.78 4.96 -1.53
CA PHE A 35 -10.37 3.60 -1.89
C PHE A 35 -8.87 3.44 -1.68
N ASN A 36 -8.53 2.44 -0.87
CA ASN A 36 -7.17 2.07 -0.55
C ASN A 36 -6.94 0.58 -0.76
N SER A 37 -5.70 0.23 -1.08
CA SER A 37 -5.22 -1.15 -1.02
C SER A 37 -4.26 -1.30 0.16
N ARG A 38 -4.42 -2.36 0.94
CA ARG A 38 -3.44 -2.73 1.97
C ARG A 38 -2.28 -3.44 1.30
N MET A 39 -1.19 -2.72 1.11
CA MET A 39 0.06 -3.22 0.56
C MET A 39 1.07 -3.39 1.69
N ALA A 40 0.75 -4.25 2.66
CA ALA A 40 1.48 -4.37 3.92
C ALA A 40 2.98 -4.62 3.74
N ASN A 41 3.35 -5.37 2.70
CA ASN A 41 4.73 -5.78 2.42
C ASN A 41 5.38 -5.00 1.26
N ALA A 42 4.79 -3.91 0.78
CA ALA A 42 5.29 -3.18 -0.39
C ALA A 42 6.72 -2.64 -0.22
N ILE A 43 7.12 -2.39 1.04
CA ILE A 43 8.45 -1.90 1.41
C ILE A 43 9.17 -2.87 2.36
N ALA A 44 8.81 -4.16 2.32
CA ALA A 44 9.40 -5.14 3.23
C ALA A 44 10.92 -5.22 3.02
N ASP A 45 11.67 -5.19 4.12
CA ASP A 45 13.08 -5.51 4.15
C ASP A 45 13.32 -6.39 5.37
N ASP A 46 13.63 -7.67 5.12
CA ASP A 46 13.83 -8.67 6.15
C ASP A 46 15.33 -8.78 6.46
N ASP A 47 15.74 -8.25 7.60
CA ASP A 47 17.11 -8.27 8.08
C ASP A 47 17.58 -9.66 8.52
N ASN A 48 16.67 -10.63 8.65
CA ASN A 48 17.04 -11.99 9.01
C ASN A 48 17.39 -12.81 7.74
N PRO A 49 18.68 -13.18 7.54
CA PRO A 49 19.09 -13.94 6.35
C PRO A 49 18.42 -15.31 6.25
N ALA A 50 18.01 -15.90 7.38
CA ALA A 50 17.35 -17.20 7.42
C ALA A 50 15.90 -17.15 6.93
N THR A 51 15.25 -15.99 6.93
CA THR A 51 13.85 -15.83 6.52
C THR A 51 13.69 -14.99 5.26
N ARG A 52 14.70 -14.21 4.87
CA ARG A 52 14.71 -13.38 3.66
C ARG A 52 14.32 -14.14 2.39
N GLY A 53 14.72 -15.40 2.28
CA GLY A 53 14.37 -16.26 1.15
C GLY A 53 12.85 -16.49 0.96
N ALA A 54 12.04 -16.34 2.02
CA ALA A 54 10.59 -16.53 1.95
C ALA A 54 9.87 -15.44 1.14
N TRP A 55 10.54 -14.33 0.84
CA TRP A 55 10.02 -13.22 0.06
C TRP A 55 10.41 -13.30 -1.42
N SER A 56 11.27 -14.26 -1.79
CA SER A 56 11.89 -14.34 -3.11
C SER A 56 10.87 -14.41 -4.24
N TYR A 57 11.26 -13.81 -5.36
CA TYR A 57 10.48 -13.89 -6.59
C TYR A 57 10.61 -15.28 -7.20
N ALA A 58 9.68 -15.63 -8.08
CA ALA A 58 9.78 -16.88 -8.84
C ALA A 58 11.03 -16.92 -9.76
N ASP A 59 11.57 -15.75 -10.11
CA ASP A 59 12.68 -15.57 -11.04
C ASP A 59 14.03 -15.25 -10.37
N GLY A 60 14.10 -15.24 -9.03
CA GLY A 60 15.35 -14.97 -8.33
C GLY A 60 15.18 -14.63 -6.86
N ASP A 61 16.30 -14.37 -6.20
CA ASP A 61 16.37 -14.04 -4.79
C ASP A 61 15.62 -12.73 -4.46
N TRP A 62 15.27 -12.58 -3.17
CA TRP A 62 14.66 -11.35 -2.67
C TRP A 62 15.58 -10.14 -2.81
N ASP A 63 15.02 -9.05 -3.34
CA ASP A 63 15.63 -7.72 -3.40
C ASP A 63 14.58 -6.68 -2.98
N ALA A 64 14.77 -6.09 -1.80
CA ALA A 64 13.85 -5.10 -1.22
C ALA A 64 13.75 -3.82 -2.08
N GLU A 65 14.85 -3.42 -2.73
CA GLU A 65 14.88 -2.26 -3.64
C GLU A 65 14.15 -2.57 -4.93
N ARG A 66 14.26 -3.81 -5.45
CA ARG A 66 13.43 -4.28 -6.57
C ARG A 66 11.94 -4.22 -6.21
N SER A 67 11.55 -4.78 -5.07
CA SER A 67 10.15 -4.77 -4.61
C SER A 67 9.58 -3.35 -4.52
N THR A 68 10.30 -2.45 -3.85
CA THR A 68 9.87 -1.06 -3.70
C THR A 68 9.77 -0.35 -5.05
N ARG A 69 10.74 -0.55 -5.95
CA ARG A 69 10.75 0.04 -7.30
C ARG A 69 9.58 -0.46 -8.17
N GLU A 70 9.31 -1.76 -8.15
CA GLU A 70 8.19 -2.36 -8.90
C GLU A 70 6.83 -1.89 -8.34
N PHE A 71 6.71 -1.76 -7.01
CA PHE A 71 5.54 -1.17 -6.39
C PHE A 71 5.30 0.27 -6.85
N ILE A 72 6.34 1.11 -6.85
CA ILE A 72 6.26 2.49 -7.36
C ILE A 72 5.84 2.51 -8.83
N ALA A 73 6.42 1.63 -9.66
CA ALA A 73 6.10 1.51 -11.07
C ALA A 73 4.63 1.09 -11.32
N ALA A 74 3.99 0.40 -10.38
CA ALA A 74 2.58 0.01 -10.46
C ALA A 74 1.61 1.12 -10.04
N LEU A 75 2.04 2.14 -9.28
CA LEU A 75 1.16 3.22 -8.79
C LEU A 75 0.39 3.96 -9.90
N PRO A 76 0.97 4.27 -11.08
CA PRO A 76 0.21 4.87 -12.17
C PRO A 76 -0.96 4.00 -12.64
N ALA A 77 -0.76 2.68 -12.73
CA ALA A 77 -1.82 1.74 -13.10
C ALA A 77 -2.91 1.69 -12.02
N TYR A 78 -2.53 1.63 -10.74
CA TYR A 78 -3.50 1.66 -9.64
C TYR A 78 -4.34 2.94 -9.68
N ARG A 79 -3.70 4.09 -9.93
CA ARG A 79 -4.39 5.37 -10.08
C ARG A 79 -5.31 5.38 -11.30
N ALA A 80 -4.90 4.83 -12.43
CA ALA A 80 -5.74 4.70 -13.62
C ALA A 80 -6.99 3.85 -13.37
N HIS A 81 -6.90 2.88 -12.46
CA HIS A 81 -8.02 2.04 -12.01
C HIS A 81 -8.80 2.61 -10.81
N GLY A 82 -8.52 3.86 -10.41
CA GLY A 82 -9.29 4.57 -9.41
C GLY A 82 -8.84 4.31 -7.96
N LEU A 83 -7.65 3.79 -7.72
CA LEU A 83 -7.06 3.75 -6.38
C LEU A 83 -6.35 5.09 -6.08
N LEU A 84 -6.72 5.75 -4.99
CA LEU A 84 -6.13 7.03 -4.59
C LEU A 84 -5.23 6.93 -3.35
N ALA A 85 -5.28 5.80 -2.64
CA ALA A 85 -4.47 5.57 -1.46
C ALA A 85 -3.91 4.14 -1.41
N VAL A 86 -2.80 4.01 -0.69
CA VAL A 86 -2.19 2.74 -0.34
C VAL A 86 -1.87 2.79 1.15
N CYS A 87 -2.13 1.70 1.85
CA CYS A 87 -1.75 1.54 3.24
C CYS A 87 -0.57 0.57 3.30
N ILE A 88 0.54 1.05 3.84
CA ILE A 88 1.79 0.30 3.94
C ILE A 88 2.04 -0.01 5.42
N ASN A 89 2.63 -1.18 5.71
CA ASN A 89 3.04 -1.52 7.07
C ASN A 89 4.56 -1.41 7.19
N ILE A 90 5.01 -0.52 8.07
CA ILE A 90 6.42 -0.33 8.40
C ILE A 90 7.02 -1.46 9.24
N GLN A 91 6.19 -2.36 9.78
CA GLN A 91 6.63 -3.61 10.41
C GLN A 91 6.40 -4.83 9.52
N GLY A 92 5.96 -4.61 8.27
CA GLY A 92 5.56 -5.67 7.37
C GLY A 92 4.37 -6.50 7.87
N GLY A 93 4.03 -7.52 7.10
CA GLY A 93 3.09 -8.56 7.43
C GLY A 93 3.79 -9.92 7.44
N SER A 94 3.02 -10.99 7.52
CA SER A 94 3.57 -12.34 7.42
C SER A 94 3.71 -12.76 5.95
N PRO A 95 4.85 -13.32 5.53
CA PRO A 95 4.99 -13.97 4.22
C PRO A 95 4.22 -15.29 4.16
N GLN A 96 3.73 -15.80 5.29
CA GLN A 96 3.09 -17.12 5.45
C GLN A 96 1.59 -17.02 5.78
N GLY A 97 1.01 -15.81 5.83
CA GLY A 97 -0.36 -15.62 6.31
C GLY A 97 -0.47 -15.63 7.84
N TYR A 98 -1.24 -16.55 8.43
CA TYR A 98 -1.37 -16.63 9.89
C TYR A 98 -0.25 -17.50 10.49
N SER A 99 0.63 -16.89 11.28
CA SER A 99 1.79 -17.54 11.88
C SER A 99 1.87 -17.23 13.37
N TRP A 100 2.04 -18.27 14.21
CA TRP A 100 2.28 -18.13 15.64
C TRP A 100 3.71 -17.67 15.96
N HIS A 101 4.67 -18.03 15.11
CA HIS A 101 6.06 -17.65 15.23
C HIS A 101 6.42 -16.70 14.07
N GLN A 102 7.05 -15.57 14.40
CA GLN A 102 7.41 -14.52 13.45
C GLN A 102 8.92 -14.27 13.50
N PRO A 103 9.73 -15.12 12.84
CA PRO A 103 11.19 -15.04 12.91
C PRO A 103 11.80 -13.95 12.02
N TRP A 104 11.03 -13.39 11.09
CA TRP A 104 11.49 -12.28 10.23
C TRP A 104 11.75 -11.03 11.05
N LYS A 105 12.71 -10.22 10.58
CA LYS A 105 13.06 -8.94 11.20
C LYS A 105 12.76 -7.84 10.22
N ILE A 106 11.53 -7.33 10.27
CA ILE A 106 11.08 -6.22 9.43
C ILE A 106 10.66 -5.08 10.36
N GLY A 107 11.30 -3.93 10.20
CA GLY A 107 10.99 -2.76 11.02
C GLY A 107 11.50 -1.47 10.40
N GLY A 108 10.63 -0.47 10.32
CA GLY A 108 10.98 0.91 9.95
C GLY A 108 11.52 1.73 11.11
N PHE A 109 11.86 1.09 12.23
CA PHE A 109 12.41 1.72 13.44
C PHE A 109 13.63 0.94 13.90
N ALA A 110 14.67 1.67 14.31
CA ALA A 110 15.88 1.14 14.93
C ALA A 110 15.72 0.99 16.45
#